data_AF-A0A0C2G5T6-F1
#
_entry.id   AF-A0A0C2G5T6-F1
#
_cell.length_a   1.000
_cell.length_b   1.000
_cell.length_c   1.000
_cell.angle_alpha   90.00
_cell.angle_beta   90.00
_cell.angle_gamma   90.00
#
_symmetry.space_group_name_H-M   'P 1'
#
loop_
_entity.id
_entity.type
_entity.pdbx_description
1 polymer ?
#
loop_
_entity_poly.entity_id
_entity_poly.type
_entity_poly.pdbx_seq_one_letter_code
_entity_poly.pdbx_strand_id
1 'polypeptide(L)' 'MIPKDKDYHRTMGSAPISFTDLAVVNEHYKCGELCDPKTSAKCTRDGFPNPNNCSTCVCPSGYGGQLCDQQVTSTS' A
#
# COMPACT_ATOMS: atom_id res chain seq x y z
N MET A 1 9.83 9.00 -18.05
CA MET A 1 11.12 8.72 -18.72
C MET A 1 11.18 7.22 -18.96
N ILE A 2 11.34 6.76 -20.21
CA ILE A 2 11.36 5.33 -20.56
C ILE A 2 12.78 4.98 -20.99
N PRO A 3 13.51 4.10 -20.28
CA PRO A 3 14.84 3.68 -20.70
C PRO A 3 14.80 2.91 -22.02
N LYS A 4 15.89 3.02 -22.79
CA LYS A 4 16.08 2.27 -24.05
C LYS A 4 16.22 0.77 -23.80
N ASP A 5 16.76 0.39 -22.65
CA ASP A 5 16.96 -0.98 -22.22
C ASP A 5 16.03 -1.28 -21.03
N LYS A 6 15.31 -2.40 -21.13
CA LYS A 6 14.27 -2.79 -20.17
C LYS A 6 14.85 -3.15 -18.81
N ASP A 7 16.09 -3.63 -18.76
CA ASP A 7 16.71 -4.05 -17.50
C ASP A 7 16.97 -2.86 -16.57
N TYR A 8 17.04 -1.66 -17.13
CA TYR A 8 17.24 -0.40 -16.40
C TYR A 8 15.94 0.28 -15.98
N HIS A 9 14.77 -0.35 -16.17
CA HIS A 9 13.50 0.22 -15.71
C HIS A 9 13.47 0.50 -14.20
N ARG A 10 14.19 -0.29 -13.40
CA ARG A 10 14.27 -0.13 -11.93
C ARG A 10 15.38 0.82 -11.46
N THR A 11 16.33 1.18 -12.33
CA THR A 11 17.44 2.09 -12.00
C THR A 11 17.16 3.53 -12.42
N MET A 12 16.09 3.75 -13.18
CA MET A 12 15.71 5.05 -13.72
C MET A 12 14.66 5.69 -12.81
N GLY A 13 15.01 6.83 -12.20
CA GLY A 13 14.14 7.55 -11.27
C GLY A 13 14.52 7.35 -9.81
N SER A 14 13.68 7.85 -8.91
CA SER A 14 13.81 7.63 -7.46
C SER A 14 13.39 6.21 -7.08
N ALA A 15 13.89 5.72 -5.94
CA ALA A 15 13.45 4.44 -5.38
C ALA A 15 11.90 4.38 -5.30
N PRO A 16 11.29 3.19 -5.43
CA PRO A 16 9.86 3.05 -5.21
C PRO A 16 9.51 3.53 -3.80
N ILE A 17 8.39 4.24 -3.71
CA ILE A 17 7.85 4.76 -2.44
C ILE A 17 7.63 3.57 -1.51
N SER A 18 8.19 3.65 -0.29
CA SER A 18 7.99 2.60 0.69
C SER A 18 6.58 2.67 1.29
N PHE A 19 6.13 1.57 1.90
CA PHE A 19 4.86 1.58 2.63
C PHE A 19 4.83 2.68 3.71
N THR A 20 5.95 2.89 4.41
CA THR A 20 6.06 3.90 5.47
C THR A 20 5.88 5.31 4.93
N ASP A 21 6.47 5.62 3.77
CA ASP A 21 6.30 6.93 3.13
C ASP A 21 4.82 7.17 2.80
N LEU A 22 4.14 6.15 2.27
CA LEU A 22 2.71 6.22 1.97
C LEU A 22 1.86 6.38 3.23
N ALA A 23 2.21 5.69 4.32
CA ALA A 23 1.51 5.80 5.60
C ALA A 23 1.65 7.22 6.20
N VAL A 24 2.87 7.77 6.22
CA VAL A 24 3.15 9.13 6.72
C VAL A 24 2.36 10.18 5.93
N VAL A 25 2.34 10.06 4.60
CA VAL A 25 1.57 10.98 3.75
C VAL A 25 0.07 10.86 4.03
N ASN A 26 -0.47 9.64 4.13
CA ASN A 26 -1.89 9.44 4.43
C ASN A 26 -2.30 9.96 5.81
N GLU A 27 -1.45 9.79 6.81
CA GLU A 27 -1.67 10.35 8.15
C GLU A 27 -1.63 11.88 8.12
N HIS A 28 -0.62 12.46 7.47
CA HIS A 28 -0.45 13.91 7.38
C HIS A 28 -1.64 14.60 6.71
N TYR A 29 -2.17 14.01 5.63
CA TYR A 29 -3.34 14.52 4.92
C TYR A 29 -4.67 13.97 5.44
N LYS A 30 -4.66 13.24 6.56
CA LYS A 30 -5.85 12.69 7.23
C LYS A 30 -6.73 11.83 6.32
N CYS A 31 -6.13 11.11 5.38
CA CYS A 31 -6.86 10.27 4.44
C CYS A 31 -7.66 9.15 5.14
N GLY A 32 -7.25 8.75 6.34
CA GLY A 32 -8.00 7.78 7.16
C GLY A 32 -9.39 8.27 7.58
N GLU A 33 -9.64 9.58 7.61
CA GLU A 33 -10.94 10.15 7.95
C GLU A 33 -11.97 10.01 6.79
N LEU A 34 -11.50 9.70 5.57
CA LEU A 34 -12.38 9.47 4.42
C LEU A 34 -13.19 8.17 4.55
N CYS A 35 -12.72 7.25 5.39
CA CYS A 35 -13.32 5.94 5.60
C CYS A 35 -13.97 5.87 6.98
N ASP A 36 -15.25 5.51 7.03
CA ASP A 36 -15.97 5.38 8.31
C ASP A 36 -15.39 4.21 9.11
N PRO A 37 -14.87 4.44 10.34
CA PRO A 37 -14.25 3.40 11.16
C PRO A 37 -15.16 2.20 11.47
N LYS A 38 -16.49 2.35 11.37
CA LYS A 38 -17.46 1.30 11.69
C LYS A 38 -17.71 0.34 10.53
N THR A 39 -17.66 0.83 9.30
CA THR A 39 -18.01 0.06 8.09
C THR A 39 -16.80 -0.33 7.26
N SER A 40 -15.66 0.34 7.49
CA SER A 40 -14.44 0.11 6.73
C SER A 40 -13.74 -1.19 7.10
N ALA A 41 -12.87 -1.63 6.21
CA ALA A 41 -12.03 -2.81 6.39
C ALA A 41 -11.18 -2.70 7.67
N LYS A 42 -11.21 -3.77 8.48
CA LYS A 42 -10.38 -3.89 9.69
C LYS A 42 -9.02 -4.47 9.31
N CYS A 43 -8.11 -3.60 8.90
CA CYS A 43 -6.78 -3.96 8.48
C CYS A 43 -5.95 -4.53 9.63
N THR A 44 -5.13 -5.54 9.32
CA THR A 44 -4.18 -6.13 10.25
C THR A 44 -2.74 -5.70 9.90
N ARG A 45 -1.77 -6.03 10.76
CA ARG A 45 -0.33 -5.79 10.52
C ARG A 45 0.01 -4.33 10.22
N ASP A 46 -0.66 -3.40 10.89
CA ASP A 46 -0.47 -1.95 10.70
C ASP A 46 -0.79 -1.44 9.28
N GLY A 47 -1.56 -2.22 8.50
CA GLY A 47 -2.20 -1.72 7.28
C GLY A 47 -3.29 -0.69 7.59
N PHE A 48 -3.65 0.12 6.60
CA PHE A 48 -4.69 1.14 6.74
C PHE A 48 -5.77 1.00 5.64
N PRO A 49 -7.02 1.43 5.91
CA PRO A 49 -8.09 1.39 4.90
C PRO A 49 -7.69 2.20 3.67
N ASN A 50 -7.94 1.65 2.49
CA ASN A 50 -7.65 2.34 1.25
C ASN A 50 -8.61 3.53 1.09
N PRO A 51 -8.12 4.78 1.03
CA PRO A 51 -8.98 5.97 0.95
C PRO A 51 -9.84 6.02 -0.32
N ASN A 52 -9.43 5.32 -1.38
CA ASN A 52 -10.20 5.21 -2.62
C ASN A 52 -11.23 4.06 -2.58
N ASN A 53 -11.07 3.11 -1.65
CA ASN A 53 -11.98 1.98 -1.48
C ASN A 53 -11.89 1.48 -0.03
N CYS A 54 -12.75 2.01 0.83
CA CYS A 54 -12.74 1.71 2.27
C CYS A 54 -13.02 0.24 2.63
N SER A 55 -13.44 -0.58 1.66
CA SER A 55 -13.65 -2.02 1.83
C SER A 55 -12.36 -2.84 1.70
N THR A 56 -11.23 -2.23 1.32
CA THR A 56 -9.93 -2.91 1.19
C THR A 56 -8.84 -2.18 1.97
N CYS A 57 -7.77 -2.90 2.28
CA CYS A 57 -6.61 -2.37 2.99
C CYS A 57 -5.42 -2.14 2.06
N VAL A 58 -4.63 -1.12 2.37
CA VAL A 58 -3.27 -0.97 1.86
C VAL A 58 -2.34 -1.71 2.82
N CYS A 59 -1.62 -2.71 2.31
CA CYS A 59 -0.83 -3.62 3.13
C CYS A 59 0.66 -3.29 3.11
N PRO A 60 1.39 -3.54 4.22
CA PRO A 60 2.84 -3.53 4.21
C PRO A 60 3.40 -4.58 3.25
N SER A 61 4.63 -4.37 2.79
CA SER A 61 5.32 -5.29 1.89
C SER A 61 5.38 -6.72 2.47
N GLY A 62 5.02 -7.71 1.66
CA GLY A 62 4.99 -9.12 2.06
C GLY A 62 3.63 -9.61 2.58
N TYR A 63 2.66 -8.71 2.77
CA TYR A 63 1.28 -9.05 3.15
C TYR A 63 0.29 -8.65 2.05
N GLY A 64 -0.83 -9.37 2.00
CA GLY A 64 -1.89 -9.18 1.01
C GLY A 64 -3.24 -9.64 1.54
N GLY A 65 -4.20 -9.76 0.62
CA GLY A 65 -5.60 -10.01 0.96
C GLY A 65 -6.35 -8.72 1.30
N GLN A 66 -7.66 -8.82 1.50
CA GLN A 66 -8.52 -7.67 1.76
C GLN A 66 -8.19 -6.96 3.08
N LEU A 67 -7.68 -7.71 4.08
CA LEU A 67 -7.41 -7.24 5.45
C LEU A 67 -5.92 -7.34 5.84
N CYS A 68 -5.02 -7.58 4.88
CA CYS A 68 -3.59 -7.80 5.13
C CYS A 68 -3.27 -9.01 6.00
N ASP A 69 -4.19 -9.97 6.08
CA ASP A 69 -4.11 -11.19 6.87
C ASP A 69 -3.42 -12.35 6.14
N GLN A 70 -3.18 -12.20 4.84
CA GLN A 70 -2.52 -13.19 4.01
C GLN A 70 -1.05 -12.83 3.83
N GLN A 71 -0.16 -13.81 3.95
CA GLN A 71 1.21 -13.64 3.48
C GLN A 71 1.22 -13.79 1.97
N VAL A 72 1.96 -12.92 1.28
CA VAL A 72 2.20 -13.08 -0.15
C VAL A 72 3.15 -14.26 -0.29
N THR A 73 2.60 -15.47 -0.47
CA THR A 73 3.42 -16.63 -0.80
C THR A 73 3.97 -16.41 -2.19
N SER A 74 5.27 -16.15 -2.26
CA SER A 74 6.05 -16.08 -3.49
C SER A 74 5.97 -17.43 -4.20
N THR A 75 4.95 -17.68 -5.01
CA THR A 75 5.07 -18.72 -6.03
C THR A 75 6.06 -18.18 -7.06
N SER A 76 7.27 -18.74 -7.03
CA SER A 76 8.34 -18.53 -8.02
C SER A 76 7.92 -18.98 -9.41
#